data_AF-A0A662DFW4-F1
#
_entry.id   AF-A0A662DFW4-F1
#
_cell.length_a   1.000
_cell.length_b   1.000
_cell.length_c   1.000
_cell.angle_alpha   90.00
_cell.angle_beta   90.00
_cell.angle_gamma   90.00
#
_symmetry.space_group_name_H-M   'P 1'
#
loop_
_entity.id
_entity.type
_entity.pdbx_description
1 polymer ?
#
loop_
_entity_poly.entity_id
_entity_poly.type
_entity_poly.pdbx_seq_one_letter_code
_entity_poly.pdbx_strand_id
1 'polypeptide(L)' 'MKVCVEIVLMAAENGAINIDKKVIAIAGTNEGADTAVIIKPAYAHRFLDLEIREILTKPGKIS' A
#
# COMPACT_ATOMS: atom_id res chain seq x y z
N MET A 1 -7.92 1.04 -1.32
CA MET A 1 -6.79 0.80 -2.27
C MET A 1 -5.81 1.95 -2.36
N LYS A 2 -6.21 3.16 -2.83
CA LYS A 2 -5.32 4.33 -2.97
C LYS A 2 -4.48 4.60 -1.70
N VAL A 3 -5.14 4.58 -0.54
CA VAL A 3 -4.49 4.82 0.76
C VAL A 3 -3.42 3.78 1.09
N CYS A 4 -3.58 2.51 0.69
CA CYS A 4 -2.55 1.48 0.89
C CYS A 4 -1.22 1.87 0.21
N VAL A 5 -1.30 2.48 -0.98
CA VAL A 5 -0.11 2.94 -1.71
C VAL A 5 0.49 4.16 -1.04
N GLU A 6 -0.33 5.13 -0.63
CA GLU A 6 0.12 6.35 0.05
C GLU A 6 0.88 6.05 1.34
N ILE A 7 0.34 5.20 2.22
CA ILE A 7 0.98 4.88 3.50
C ILE A 7 2.27 4.09 3.31
N VAL A 8 2.35 3.23 2.30
CA VAL A 8 3.60 2.51 1.97
C VAL A 8 4.65 3.50 1.47
N LEU A 9 4.27 4.46 0.63
CA LEU A 9 5.18 5.48 0.14
C LEU A 9 5.72 6.35 1.29
N MET A 10 4.83 6.83 2.17
CA MET A 10 5.21 7.62 3.34
C MET A 10 6.10 6.83 4.32
N ALA A 11 5.76 5.56 4.56
CA ALA A 11 6.56 4.69 5.43
C ALA A 11 7.94 4.40 4.83
N ALA A 12 8.03 4.22 3.51
CA ALA A 12 9.30 4.03 2.80
C ALA A 12 10.18 5.28 2.89
N GLU A 13 9.62 6.47 2.65
CA GLU A 13 10.33 7.75 2.74
C GLU A 13 10.84 8.03 4.16
N ASN A 14 10.07 7.66 5.19
CA ASN A 14 10.49 7.80 6.57
C ASN A 14 11.49 6.72 7.04
N GLY A 15 11.74 5.69 6.22
CA GLY A 15 12.58 4.54 6.59
C GLY A 15 11.92 3.59 7.60
N ALA A 16 10.62 3.69 7.80
CA ALA A 16 9.87 2.83 8.73
C ALA A 16 9.69 1.39 8.21
N ILE A 17 9.83 1.19 6.89
CA ILE A 17 9.80 -0.13 6.24
C ILE A 17 11.03 -0.34 5.38
N ASN A 18 11.43 -1.61 5.24
CA ASN A 18 12.54 -1.98 4.35
C ASN A 18 12.04 -2.08 2.90
N ILE A 19 12.68 -1.33 2.00
CA ILE A 19 12.32 -1.25 0.58
C ILE A 19 12.58 -2.55 -0.19
N ASP A 20 13.51 -3.39 0.28
CA ASP A 20 13.89 -4.66 -0.35
C ASP A 20 12.98 -5.83 0.06
N LYS A 21 12.02 -5.58 0.96
CA LYS A 21 11.07 -6.59 1.45
C LYS A 21 9.66 -6.24 1.03
N LYS A 22 8.87 -7.28 0.73
CA LYS A 22 7.42 -7.12 0.55
C LYS A 22 6.78 -6.76 1.89
N VAL A 23 5.77 -5.91 1.85
CA VAL A 23 5.00 -5.47 3.02
C VAL A 23 3.51 -5.72 2.80
N ILE A 24 2.78 -5.91 3.89
CA ILE A 24 1.31 -5.93 3.88
C ILE A 24 0.84 -4.53 4.25
N ALA A 25 0.06 -3.90 3.38
CA ALA A 25 -0.56 -2.60 3.62
C ALA A 25 -2.06 -2.76 3.82
N ILE A 26 -2.58 -2.18 4.89
CA ILE A 26 -3.99 -2.25 5.28
C ILE A 26 -4.54 -0.82 5.35
N ALA A 27 -5.67 -0.57 4.69
CA ALA A 27 -6.37 0.70 4.74
C ALA A 27 -7.89 0.52 4.52
N GLY A 28 -8.68 1.58 4.73
CA GLY A 28 -10.13 1.56 4.56
C GLY A 28 -10.67 2.68 3.66
N THR A 29 -11.98 2.65 3.43
CA THR A 29 -12.76 3.70 2.78
C THR A 29 -13.47 4.52 3.85
N ASN A 30 -13.22 5.83 3.91
CA ASN A 30 -13.68 6.76 4.96
C ASN A 30 -13.15 6.43 6.36
N GLU A 31 -13.60 5.32 6.95
CA GLU A 31 -13.25 4.87 8.29
C GLU A 31 -12.96 3.36 8.31
N GLY A 32 -12.27 2.90 9.36
CA GLY A 32 -11.90 1.50 9.51
C GLY A 32 -10.91 0.99 8.45
N ALA A 33 -10.99 -0.31 8.18
CA ALA A 33 -10.12 -1.00 7.22
C ALA A 33 -10.92 -2.03 6.42
N ASP A 34 -10.86 -1.94 5.10
CA ASP A 34 -11.62 -2.78 4.17
C ASP A 34 -10.75 -3.35 3.03
N THR A 35 -9.51 -2.87 2.89
CA THR A 35 -8.58 -3.21 1.83
C THR A 35 -7.25 -3.64 2.43
N ALA A 36 -6.74 -4.80 2.02
CA ALA A 36 -5.39 -5.26 2.35
C ALA A 36 -4.67 -5.80 1.12
N VAL A 37 -3.40 -5.44 0.96
CA VAL A 37 -2.59 -5.77 -0.22
C VAL A 37 -1.15 -6.07 0.16
N ILE A 38 -0.49 -6.93 -0.62
CA ILE A 38 0.96 -7.12 -0.56
C ILE A 38 1.60 -6.18 -1.59
N ILE A 39 2.53 -5.35 -1.13
CA ILE A 39 3.23 -4.35 -1.97
C ILE A 39 4.74 -4.62 -1.94
N LYS A 40 5.40 -4.49 -3.10
CA LYS A 40 6.84 -4.21 -3.18
C LYS A 40 7.00 -2.69 -3.11
N PRO A 41 7.56 -2.14 -2.01
CA PRO A 41 7.68 -0.70 -1.85
C PRO A 41 8.61 -0.07 -2.90
N ALA A 42 8.43 1.23 -3.13
CA ALA A 42 9.41 2.08 -3.80
C ALA A 42 9.44 3.45 -3.09
N TYR A 43 10.48 4.23 -3.34
CA TYR A 43 10.54 5.64 -2.91
C TYR A 43 9.68 6.52 -3.83
N ALA A 44 9.25 7.69 -3.35
CA ALA A 44 8.41 8.64 -4.08
C ALA A 44 9.01 9.08 -5.42
N HIS A 45 10.32 9.32 -5.47
CA HIS A 45 11.03 9.66 -6.72
C HIS A 45 11.07 8.50 -7.73
N ARG A 46 10.76 7.27 -7.29
CA ARG A 46 10.67 6.03 -8.09
C ARG A 46 9.28 5.39 -7.98
N PHE A 47 8.23 6.22 -7.89
CA PHE A 47 6.86 5.75 -7.67
C PHE A 47 6.40 4.66 -8.65
N LEU A 48 6.83 4.71 -9.91
CA LEU A 48 6.47 3.73 -10.94
C LEU A 48 7.11 2.34 -10.72
N ASP A 49 8.11 2.23 -9.84
CA ASP A 49 8.71 0.95 -9.42
C ASP A 49 7.91 0.26 -8.31
N LEU A 50 6.94 0.96 -7.70
CA LEU A 50 6.06 0.39 -6.69
C LEU A 50 5.12 -0.61 -7.36
N GLU A 51 5.03 -1.81 -6.80
CA GLU A 51 4.28 -2.90 -7.40
C GLU A 51 3.30 -3.50 -6.40
N ILE A 52 2.01 -3.50 -6.74
CA ILE A 52 1.01 -4.28 -6.02
C ILE A 52 1.17 -5.73 -6.45
N ARG A 53 1.65 -6.58 -5.52
CA ARG A 53 1.92 -8.00 -5.76
C ARG A 53 0.67 -8.84 -5.65
N GLU A 54 -0.18 -8.53 -4.68
CA GLU A 54 -1.37 -9.31 -4.38
C GLU A 54 -2.43 -8.44 -3.71
N ILE A 55 -3.70 -8.69 -4.02
CA ILE A 55 -4.84 -8.09 -3.34
C ILE A 55 -5.47 -9.17 -2.46
N LEU A 56 -5.34 -9.02 -1.14
CA LEU A 56 -5.87 -9.98 -0.17
C LEU A 56 -7.37 -9.77 0.03
N THR A 57 -7.79 -8.51 0.13
CA THR A 57 -9.19 -8.12 0.22
C THR A 57 -9.37 -6.69 -0.28
N LYS A 58 -10.53 -6.40 -0.88
CA LYS A 58 -10.96 -5.07 -1.31
C LYS A 58 -12.50 -5.09 -1.45
N PRO A 59 -13.22 -4.00 -1.12
CA PRO A 59 -14.63 -3.89 -1.45
C PRO A 59 -14.90 -4.08 -2.95
N GLY A 60 -15.98 -4.78 -3.29
CA GLY A 60 -16.38 -5.03 -4.69
C GLY A 60 -16.84 -3.75 -5.41
N LYS A 61 -18.10 -3.35 -5.18
CA LYS A 61 -18.60 -2.02 -5.54
C LYS A 61 -18.54 -1.11 -4.33
N ILE A 62 -17.97 0.07 -4.52
CA ILE A 62 -18.12 1.19 -3.60
C ILE A 62 -19.17 2.08 -4.27
N SER A 63 -20.32 2.23 -3.62
CA SER A 63 -21.45 3.05 -4.07
C SER A 63 -21.20 4.53 -3.80
#